data_AF-A0A914NZ96-F1
#
_entry.id   AF-A0A914NZ96-F1
#
_cell.length_a   1.000
_cell.length_b   1.000
_cell.length_c   1.000
_cell.angle_alpha   90.00
_cell.angle_beta   90.00
_cell.angle_gamma   90.00
#
_symmetry.space_group_name_H-M   'P 1'
#
loop_
_entity.id
_entity.type
_entity.pdbx_description
1 polymer ?
#
loop_
_entity_poly.entity_id
_entity_poly.type
_entity_poly.pdbx_seq_one_letter_code
_entity_poly.pdbx_strand_id
1 'polypeptide(L)'
;MDTFGRKFVAVYFRAGIGFLSAIFLLFGKLFLSIESFAIGTVLFGALWPIKSGVTKYYISECSPDKIRGLFTQGLVSVTGLLYICAGFLLLPQFLGSDERWHFTLYIAIGIIGIFIFGAYFIPESPKFLWFQGKKFEAIKAVKAFHGKNVDISKCLKANIVENFLYPI
;
A
#
# COMPACT_ATOMS: atom_id res chain seq x y z
N MET A 1 -11.25 8.53 4.10
CA MET A 1 -10.13 7.77 4.73
C MET A 1 -10.34 7.59 6.22
N ASP A 2 -10.98 8.55 6.92
CA ASP A 2 -11.11 8.51 8.38
C ASP A 2 -12.20 7.60 8.96
N THR A 3 -13.09 7.05 8.12
CA THR A 3 -14.20 6.20 8.58
C THR A 3 -13.93 4.69 8.52
N PHE A 4 -13.06 4.21 7.62
CA PHE A 4 -12.93 2.77 7.34
C PHE A 4 -11.60 2.11 7.79
N GLY A 5 -10.64 2.86 8.31
CA GLY A 5 -9.33 2.34 8.68
C GLY A 5 -8.34 2.39 7.52
N ARG A 6 -7.12 2.80 7.81
CA ARG A 6 -6.11 3.10 6.78
C ARG A 6 -5.59 1.84 6.12
N LYS A 7 -5.44 0.75 6.88
CA LYS A 7 -5.15 -0.60 6.39
C LYS A 7 -6.27 -1.14 5.50
N PHE A 8 -7.53 -0.87 5.86
CA PHE A 8 -8.67 -1.32 5.07
C PHE A 8 -8.65 -0.71 3.66
N VAL A 9 -8.47 0.61 3.59
CA VAL A 9 -8.38 1.35 2.32
C VAL A 9 -7.07 1.04 1.59
N ALA A 10 -5.94 0.90 2.30
CA ALA A 10 -4.64 0.60 1.70
C ALA A 10 -4.61 -0.76 1.01
N VAL A 11 -5.24 -1.77 1.60
CA VAL A 11 -5.07 -3.16 1.21
C VAL A 11 -6.30 -3.69 0.51
N TYR A 12 -7.49 -3.61 1.11
CA TYR A 12 -8.68 -4.27 0.57
C TYR A 12 -9.30 -3.49 -0.59
N PHE A 13 -9.42 -2.17 -0.47
CA PHE A 13 -9.94 -1.35 -1.58
C PHE A 13 -9.01 -1.38 -2.79
N ARG A 14 -7.70 -1.25 -2.55
CA ARG A 14 -6.67 -1.40 -3.59
C ARG A 14 -6.69 -2.80 -4.21
N ALA A 15 -6.78 -3.85 -3.40
CA ALA A 15 -6.85 -5.22 -3.90
C ALA A 15 -8.08 -5.43 -4.78
N GLY A 16 -9.26 -4.94 -4.37
CA GLY A 16 -10.49 -5.05 -5.15
C GLY A 16 -10.37 -4.42 -6.54
N ILE A 17 -9.89 -3.18 -6.62
CA ILE A 17 -9.66 -2.52 -7.91
C ILE A 17 -8.55 -3.24 -8.71
N GLY A 18 -7.52 -3.77 -8.03
CA GLY A 18 -6.45 -4.55 -8.66
C GLY A 18 -6.96 -5.83 -9.32
N PHE A 19 -7.83 -6.58 -8.63
CA PHE A 19 -8.50 -7.75 -9.20
C PHE A 19 -9.41 -7.38 -10.36
N LEU A 20 -10.19 -6.31 -10.23
CA LEU A 20 -11.06 -5.84 -11.30
C LEU A 20 -10.27 -5.45 -12.55
N SER A 21 -9.18 -4.70 -12.38
CA SER A 21 -8.26 -4.34 -13.46
C SER A 21 -7.66 -5.58 -14.13
N ALA A 22 -7.19 -6.57 -13.35
CA ALA A 22 -6.65 -7.81 -13.89
C ALA A 22 -7.69 -8.61 -14.70
N ILE A 23 -8.95 -8.62 -14.26
CA ILE A 23 -10.07 -9.25 -14.98
C ILE A 23 -10.27 -8.57 -16.34
N PHE A 24 -10.33 -7.23 -16.38
CA PHE A 24 -10.48 -6.49 -17.65
C PHE A 24 -9.30 -6.70 -18.60
N LEU A 25 -8.06 -6.75 -18.09
CA LEU A 25 -6.88 -7.04 -18.89
C LEU A 25 -6.90 -8.48 -19.44
N LEU A 26 -7.37 -9.45 -18.65
CA LEU A 26 -7.52 -10.84 -19.08
C LEU A 26 -8.62 -10.99 -20.15
N PHE A 27 -9.75 -10.30 -19.98
CA PHE A 27 -10.81 -10.22 -20.99
C PHE A 27 -10.30 -9.58 -22.29
N GLY A 28 -9.49 -8.53 -22.19
CA GLY A 28 -8.84 -7.91 -23.35
C GLY A 28 -8.02 -8.90 -24.17
N LYS A 29 -7.30 -9.84 -23.52
CA LYS A 29 -6.66 -10.96 -24.23
C LYS A 29 -7.69 -11.89 -24.85
N LEU A 30 -8.57 -12.47 -24.02
CA LEU A 30 -9.39 -13.61 -24.42
C LEU A 30 -10.32 -13.28 -25.59
N PHE A 31 -10.83 -12.04 -25.62
CA PHE A 31 -11.76 -11.56 -26.63
C PHE A 31 -11.09 -10.64 -27.66
N LEU A 32 -9.77 -10.44 -27.60
CA LEU A 32 -9.03 -9.49 -28.46
C LEU A 32 -9.67 -8.08 -28.49
N SER A 33 -10.27 -7.66 -27.37
CA SER A 33 -10.97 -6.38 -27.25
C SER A 33 -10.03 -5.31 -26.71
N ILE A 34 -9.81 -4.27 -27.51
CA ILE A 34 -8.97 -3.13 -27.14
C ILE A 34 -9.62 -2.26 -26.06
N GLU A 35 -10.95 -2.18 -26.03
CA GLU A 35 -11.70 -1.41 -25.04
C GLU A 35 -11.52 -1.99 -23.64
N SER A 36 -11.65 -3.32 -23.53
CA SER A 36 -11.45 -4.02 -22.25
C SER A 36 -10.03 -3.85 -21.75
N PHE A 37 -9.04 -3.93 -22.65
CA PHE A 37 -7.63 -3.71 -22.32
C PHE A 37 -7.35 -2.27 -21.87
N ALA A 38 -7.93 -1.28 -22.54
CA ALA A 38 -7.78 0.13 -22.20
C ALA A 38 -8.38 0.43 -20.81
N ILE A 39 -9.59 -0.06 -20.52
CA ILE A 39 -10.23 0.10 -19.22
C ILE A 39 -9.37 -0.53 -18.12
N GLY A 40 -8.88 -1.75 -18.34
CA GLY A 40 -8.00 -2.43 -17.39
C GLY A 40 -6.75 -1.64 -17.07
N THR A 41 -6.13 -1.04 -18.09
CA THR A 41 -4.91 -0.21 -17.95
C THR A 41 -5.17 1.10 -17.20
N VAL A 42 -6.29 1.77 -17.49
CA VAL A 42 -6.69 3.01 -16.80
C VAL A 42 -6.95 2.73 -15.32
N LEU A 43 -7.66 1.65 -15.00
CA LEU A 43 -7.90 1.22 -13.61
C LEU A 43 -6.58 0.92 -12.88
N PHE A 44 -5.64 0.24 -13.54
CA PHE A 44 -4.33 -0.04 -12.96
C PHE A 44 -3.53 1.25 -12.71
N GLY A 45 -3.56 2.20 -13.65
CA GLY A 45 -2.93 3.50 -13.50
C GLY A 45 -3.49 4.29 -12.32
N ALA A 46 -4.81 4.30 -12.15
CA ALA A 46 -5.49 4.99 -11.05
C ALA A 46 -5.11 4.44 -9.66
N LEU A 47 -4.72 3.16 -9.56
CA LEU A 47 -4.27 2.54 -8.31
C LEU A 47 -2.92 3.06 -7.80
N TRP A 48 -2.11 3.62 -8.69
CA TRP A 48 -0.77 4.11 -8.34
C TRP A 48 -0.76 5.25 -7.32
N PRO A 49 -1.44 6.39 -7.58
CA PRO A 49 -1.45 7.52 -6.65
C PRO A 49 -2.04 7.10 -5.31
N ILE A 50 -3.13 6.32 -5.32
CA ILE A 50 -3.78 5.81 -4.10
C ILE A 50 -2.78 5.03 -3.25
N LYS A 51 -2.07 4.05 -3.84
CA LYS A 51 -1.03 3.27 -3.14
C LYS A 51 0.04 4.17 -2.56
N SER A 52 0.62 5.07 -3.36
CA SER A 52 1.74 5.91 -2.92
C SER A 52 1.36 6.87 -1.80
N GLY A 53 0.15 7.45 -1.85
CA GLY A 53 -0.37 8.34 -0.82
C GLY A 53 -0.62 7.57 0.47
N VAL A 54 -1.46 6.52 0.42
CA VAL A 54 -1.85 5.77 1.63
C VAL A 54 -0.63 5.19 2.34
N THR A 55 0.33 4.63 1.59
CA THR A 55 1.55 4.06 2.17
C THR A 55 2.35 5.12 2.91
N LYS A 56 2.59 6.30 2.30
CA LYS A 56 3.33 7.39 2.96
C LYS A 56 2.63 7.89 4.22
N TYR A 57 1.31 8.06 4.18
CA TYR A 57 0.51 8.46 5.35
C TYR A 57 0.52 7.39 6.45
N TYR A 58 0.49 6.12 6.08
CA TYR A 58 0.56 5.03 7.06
C TYR A 58 1.91 4.98 7.76
N ILE A 59 3.01 5.10 6.99
CA ILE A 59 4.38 5.09 7.54
C ILE A 59 4.61 6.31 8.42
N SER A 60 4.17 7.50 8.00
CA SER A 60 4.34 8.70 8.82
C SER A 60 3.69 8.52 10.19
N GLU A 61 2.50 7.91 10.26
CA GLU A 61 1.82 7.67 11.53
C GLU A 61 2.44 6.57 12.40
N CYS A 62 3.20 5.66 11.82
CA CYS A 62 3.83 4.55 12.53
C CYS A 62 5.29 4.81 12.91
N SER A 63 5.99 5.72 12.22
CA SER A 63 7.42 5.95 12.41
C SER A 63 7.74 7.02 13.48
N PRO A 64 8.81 6.83 14.28
CA PRO A 64 9.30 7.84 15.22
C PRO A 64 9.86 9.08 14.51
N ASP A 65 9.66 10.26 15.08
CA ASP A 65 9.98 11.58 14.47
C ASP A 65 11.40 11.69 13.92
N LYS A 66 12.40 11.17 14.66
CA LYS A 66 13.82 11.26 14.27
C LYS A 66 14.20 10.44 13.03
N ILE A 67 13.44 9.40 12.71
CA ILE A 67 13.76 8.46 11.62
C ILE A 67 12.67 8.40 10.55
N ARG A 68 11.53 9.08 10.74
CA ARG A 68 10.39 9.11 9.81
C ARG A 68 10.82 9.44 8.38
N GLY A 69 11.69 10.43 8.19
CA GLY A 69 12.21 10.80 6.87
C GLY A 69 13.02 9.69 6.20
N LEU A 70 13.83 8.95 6.96
CA LEU A 70 14.62 7.83 6.45
C LEU A 70 13.72 6.64 6.05
N PHE A 71 12.66 6.36 6.82
CA PHE A 71 11.72 5.28 6.48
C PHE A 71 10.89 5.62 5.24
N THR A 72 10.35 6.84 5.15
CA THR A 72 9.54 7.24 3.99
C THR A 72 10.38 7.32 2.73
N GLN A 73 11.58 7.90 2.79
CA GLN A 73 12.51 7.96 1.66
C GLN A 73 13.03 6.58 1.30
N GLY A 74 13.41 5.75 2.28
CA GLY A 74 13.85 4.38 2.06
C GLY A 74 12.78 3.55 1.34
N LEU A 75 11.51 3.70 1.73
CA LEU A 75 10.40 3.02 1.06
C LEU A 75 10.20 3.48 -0.38
N VAL A 76 10.34 4.78 -0.67
CA VAL A 76 10.31 5.28 -2.05
C VAL A 76 11.47 4.69 -2.86
N SER A 77 12.68 4.66 -2.31
CA SER A 77 13.87 4.13 -2.99
C SER A 77 13.76 2.63 -3.27
N VAL A 78 13.39 1.81 -2.27
CA VAL A 78 13.19 0.36 -2.44
C VAL A 78 12.09 0.08 -3.45
N THR A 79 10.99 0.82 -3.36
CA THR A 79 9.87 0.70 -4.30
C THR A 79 10.32 1.05 -5.72
N GLY A 80 11.10 2.12 -5.91
CA GLY A 80 11.67 2.50 -7.20
C GLY A 80 12.59 1.43 -7.79
N LEU A 81 13.48 0.86 -6.98
CA LEU A 81 14.36 -0.25 -7.39
C LEU A 81 13.55 -1.47 -7.83
N LEU A 82 12.48 -1.81 -7.10
CA LEU A 82 11.61 -2.92 -7.46
C LEU A 82 10.93 -2.71 -8.82
N TYR A 83 10.54 -1.46 -9.16
CA TYR A 83 9.98 -1.15 -10.48
C TYR A 83 11.01 -1.25 -11.59
N ILE A 84 12.26 -0.87 -11.33
CA ILE A 84 13.36 -1.04 -12.29
C ILE A 84 13.55 -2.54 -12.57
N CYS A 85 13.63 -3.37 -11.52
CA CYS A 85 13.73 -4.83 -11.66
C CYS A 85 12.52 -5.43 -12.38
N ALA A 86 11.30 -4.97 -12.05
CA ALA A 86 10.10 -5.39 -12.76
C ALA A 86 10.15 -4.99 -14.24
N GLY A 87 10.59 -3.77 -14.56
CA GLY A 87 10.78 -3.32 -15.93
C GLY A 87 11.68 -4.25 -16.73
N PHE A 88 12.78 -4.73 -16.14
CA PHE A 88 13.65 -5.72 -16.77
C PHE A 88 12.94 -7.05 -17.07
N LEU A 89 12.09 -7.53 -16.17
CA LEU A 89 11.30 -8.75 -16.37
C LEU A 89 10.24 -8.61 -17.46
N LEU A 90 9.74 -7.39 -17.70
CA LEU A 90 8.75 -7.09 -18.73
C LEU A 90 9.35 -6.92 -20.14
N LEU A 91 10.67 -7.07 -20.34
CA LEU A 91 11.24 -7.05 -21.69
C LEU A 91 10.70 -8.22 -22.55
N PRO A 92 10.62 -8.05 -23.88
CA PRO A 92 10.12 -9.08 -24.80
C PRO A 92 10.92 -10.39 -24.75
N GLN A 93 12.21 -10.32 -24.37
CA GLN A 93 13.08 -11.48 -24.17
C GLN A 93 12.64 -12.35 -22.99
N PHE A 94 12.00 -11.75 -21.98
CA PHE A 94 11.51 -12.42 -20.77
C PHE A 94 9.98 -12.58 -20.84
N LEU A 95 9.23 -11.86 -20.00
CA LEU A 95 7.77 -11.97 -19.91
C LEU A 95 7.02 -11.07 -20.89
N GLY A 96 7.67 -10.10 -21.53
CA GLY A 96 7.03 -9.10 -22.38
C GLY A 96 6.65 -9.55 -23.79
N SER A 97 6.80 -10.83 -24.13
CA SER A 97 6.39 -11.37 -25.43
C SER A 97 4.86 -11.52 -25.52
N ASP A 98 4.29 -11.41 -26.71
CA ASP A 98 2.84 -11.47 -26.97
C ASP A 98 2.14 -12.71 -26.38
N GLU A 99 2.83 -13.85 -26.37
CA GLU A 99 2.34 -15.10 -25.79
C GLU A 99 2.34 -15.07 -24.23
N ARG A 100 3.37 -14.47 -23.63
CA ARG A 100 3.71 -14.64 -22.21
C ARG A 100 3.35 -13.45 -21.31
N TRP A 101 2.92 -12.31 -21.84
CA TRP A 101 2.65 -11.11 -21.02
C TRP A 101 1.62 -11.34 -19.90
N HIS A 102 0.67 -12.26 -20.11
CA HIS A 102 -0.34 -12.69 -19.14
C HIS A 102 0.23 -13.28 -17.86
N PHE A 103 1.42 -13.88 -17.91
CA PHE A 103 2.08 -14.37 -16.71
C PHE A 103 2.36 -13.24 -15.71
N THR A 104 2.52 -12.01 -16.20
CA THR A 104 2.62 -10.81 -15.37
C THR A 104 1.34 -10.56 -14.56
N LEU A 105 0.15 -10.88 -15.11
CA LEU A 105 -1.12 -10.77 -14.38
C LEU A 105 -1.18 -11.76 -13.22
N TYR A 106 -0.78 -13.02 -13.44
CA TYR A 106 -0.76 -14.04 -12.39
C TYR A 106 0.22 -13.67 -11.27
N ILE A 107 1.41 -13.16 -11.62
CA ILE A 107 2.39 -12.66 -10.66
C ILE A 107 1.82 -11.47 -9.87
N ALA A 108 1.17 -10.52 -10.54
CA ALA A 108 0.55 -9.37 -9.88
C ALA A 108 -0.55 -9.79 -8.89
N ILE A 109 -1.40 -10.74 -9.27
CA ILE A 109 -2.44 -11.31 -8.40
C ILE A 109 -1.81 -12.01 -7.19
N GLY A 110 -0.76 -12.81 -7.41
CA GLY A 110 -0.02 -13.46 -6.33
C GLY A 110 0.56 -12.45 -5.32
N ILE A 111 1.16 -11.38 -5.82
CA ILE A 111 1.68 -10.28 -4.99
C ILE A 111 0.55 -9.63 -4.18
N ILE A 112 -0.61 -9.35 -4.79
CA ILE A 112 -1.78 -8.82 -4.08
C ILE A 112 -2.20 -9.75 -2.94
N GLY A 113 -2.22 -11.07 -3.18
CA GLY A 113 -2.53 -12.07 -2.15
C GLY A 113 -1.55 -12.04 -0.98
N ILE A 114 -0.24 -11.95 -1.27
CA ILE A 114 0.79 -11.82 -0.23
C ILE A 114 0.59 -10.55 0.59
N PHE A 115 0.25 -9.42 -0.04
CA PHE A 115 -0.03 -8.17 0.67
C PHE A 115 -1.28 -8.26 1.56
N ILE A 116 -2.34 -8.92 1.10
CA ILE A 116 -3.55 -9.15 1.93
C ILE A 116 -3.19 -9.99 3.15
N PHE A 117 -2.44 -11.08 2.95
CA PHE A 117 -2.03 -11.96 4.03
C PHE A 117 -1.10 -11.25 5.03
N GLY A 118 -0.09 -10.52 4.53
CA GLY A 118 0.82 -9.74 5.36
C GLY A 118 0.11 -8.64 6.14
N ALA A 119 -0.91 -8.01 5.54
CA ALA A 119 -1.72 -7.03 6.23
C ALA A 119 -2.40 -7.62 7.47
N TYR A 120 -2.86 -8.87 7.45
CA TYR A 120 -3.51 -9.50 8.61
C TYR A 120 -2.66 -9.41 9.89
N PHE A 121 -1.34 -9.59 9.79
CA PHE A 121 -0.41 -9.55 10.92
C PHE A 121 -0.06 -8.14 11.41
N ILE A 122 -0.15 -7.14 10.53
CA ILE A 122 0.26 -5.77 10.85
C ILE A 122 -0.87 -5.04 11.61
N PRO A 123 -0.61 -4.49 12.82
CA PRO A 123 -1.63 -3.74 13.56
C PRO A 123 -2.00 -2.45 12.81
N GLU A 124 -3.22 -1.98 12.99
CA GLU A 124 -3.71 -0.73 12.39
C GLU A 124 -2.93 0.50 12.92
N SER A 125 -2.97 1.63 12.20
CA SER A 125 -2.34 2.87 12.65
C SER A 125 -2.80 3.23 14.07
N PRO A 126 -1.87 3.46 15.02
CA PRO A 126 -2.20 3.74 16.41
C PRO A 126 -3.08 4.99 16.57
N LYS A 127 -2.96 5.95 15.63
CA LYS A 127 -3.77 7.17 15.59
C LYS A 127 -5.22 6.86 15.22
N PHE A 128 -5.44 6.05 14.18
CA PHE A 128 -6.78 5.62 13.80
C PHE A 128 -7.47 4.87 14.96
N LEU A 129 -6.75 3.97 15.62
CA LEU A 129 -7.26 3.23 16.79
C LEU A 129 -7.61 4.17 17.95
N TRP A 130 -6.83 5.24 18.16
CA TRP A 130 -7.11 6.24 19.18
C TRP A 130 -8.39 7.04 18.89
N PHE A 131 -8.56 7.52 17.64
CA PHE A 131 -9.77 8.25 17.23
C PHE A 131 -11.03 7.37 17.23
N GLN A 132 -10.89 6.07 16.99
CA GLN A 132 -11.98 5.08 17.10
C GLN A 132 -12.30 4.69 18.55
N GLY A 133 -11.67 5.30 19.55
CA GLY A 133 -11.91 5.01 20.97
C GLY A 133 -11.26 3.71 21.47
N LYS A 134 -10.52 2.98 20.62
CA LYS A 134 -9.88 1.71 20.95
C LYS A 134 -8.50 1.89 21.59
N LYS A 135 -8.49 2.49 22.79
CA LYS A 135 -7.25 2.88 23.50
C LYS A 135 -6.28 1.71 23.75
N PHE A 136 -6.79 0.53 24.11
CA PHE A 136 -5.94 -0.65 24.37
C PHE A 136 -5.21 -1.14 23.12
N GLU A 137 -5.91 -1.19 21.97
CA GLU A 137 -5.31 -1.57 20.69
C GLU A 137 -4.29 -0.52 20.21
N ALA A 138 -4.58 0.77 20.41
CA ALA A 138 -3.65 1.85 20.11
C ALA A 138 -2.34 1.72 20.91
N ILE A 139 -2.42 1.43 22.21
CA ILE A 139 -1.24 1.20 23.07
C ILE A 139 -0.44 -0.02 22.59
N LYS A 140 -1.13 -1.10 22.19
CA LYS A 140 -0.48 -2.32 21.65
C LYS A 140 0.24 -2.03 20.34
N ALA A 141 -0.37 -1.25 19.44
CA ALA A 141 0.24 -0.83 18.18
C ALA A 141 1.47 0.06 18.41
N VAL A 142 1.40 1.05 19.31
CA VAL A 142 2.56 1.90 19.66
C VAL A 142 3.71 1.04 20.20
N LYS A 143 3.44 0.11 21.12
CA LYS A 143 4.47 -0.81 21.65
C LYS A 143 5.07 -1.71 20.58
N ALA A 144 4.29 -2.12 19.59
CA ALA A 144 4.78 -2.92 18.47
C ALA A 144 5.72 -2.13 17.54
N PHE A 145 5.40 -0.85 17.27
CA PHE A 145 6.20 -0.01 16.36
C PHE A 145 7.40 0.69 17.02
N HIS A 146 7.26 1.10 18.29
CA HIS A 146 8.25 1.94 18.99
C HIS A 146 9.00 1.20 20.12
N GLY A 147 8.60 -0.02 20.49
CA GLY A 147 9.22 -0.82 21.54
C GLY A 147 8.59 -0.65 22.94
N LYS A 148 9.09 -1.43 23.93
CA LYS A 148 8.50 -1.55 25.28
C LYS A 148 8.70 -0.34 26.21
N ASN A 149 9.72 0.50 25.98
CA ASN A 149 10.14 1.57 26.91
C ASN A 149 9.72 2.98 26.47
N VAL A 150 8.65 3.11 25.68
CA VAL A 150 8.22 4.40 25.14
C VAL A 150 7.07 4.98 25.94
N ASP A 151 7.18 6.26 26.27
CA ASP A 151 6.14 7.03 26.95
C ASP A 151 4.95 7.27 26.01
N ILE A 152 3.93 6.42 26.17
CA ILE A 152 2.78 6.29 25.28
C ILE A 152 2.01 7.62 25.17
N SER A 153 1.90 8.34 26.29
CA SER A 153 1.19 9.61 26.38
C SER A 153 1.87 10.71 25.57
N LYS A 154 3.21 10.67 25.49
CA LYS A 154 4.01 11.64 24.74
C LYS A 154 4.01 11.34 23.25
N CYS A 155 4.16 10.07 22.85
CA CYS A 155 4.11 9.66 21.44
C CYS A 155 2.74 9.90 20.79
N LEU A 156 1.64 9.62 21.51
CA LEU A 156 0.30 9.90 20.98
C LEU A 156 0.05 11.41 20.84
N LYS A 157 0.47 12.23 21.81
CA LYS A 157 0.35 13.69 21.72
C LYS A 157 1.21 14.28 20.60
N ALA A 158 2.46 13.85 20.44
CA ALA A 158 3.34 14.29 19.36
C ALA A 158 2.73 13.99 17.98
N ASN A 159 2.26 12.76 17.77
CA ASN A 159 1.63 12.33 16.51
C ASN A 159 0.28 13.00 16.20
N ILE A 160 -0.43 13.52 17.21
CA ILE A 160 -1.69 14.25 17.04
C ILE A 160 -1.44 15.75 16.80
N VAL A 161 -0.48 16.36 17.51
CA VAL A 161 -0.19 17.80 17.46
C VAL A 161 0.63 18.19 16.21
N GLU A 162 1.60 17.38 15.79
CA GLU A 162 2.40 17.67 14.57
C GLU A 162 1.53 17.78 13.32
N ASN A 163 0.49 16.95 13.21
CA ASN A 163 -0.38 16.90 12.03
C ASN A 163 -1.36 18.09 11.94
N PHE A 164 -1.45 18.90 13.01
CA PHE A 164 -2.18 20.16 13.02
C PHE A 164 -1.30 21.33 12.57
N LEU A 165 0.03 21.24 12.76
CA LEU A 165 1.00 22.26 12.37
C LEU A 165 1.54 22.05 10.96
N TYR A 166 1.58 20.81 10.47
CA TYR A 166 2.00 20.47 9.11
C TYR A 166 1.02 19.47 8.49
N PRO A 167 -0.13 19.94 7.95
CA PRO A 167 -0.98 19.11 7.11
C PRO A 167 -0.24 18.84 5.80
N ILE A 168 0.25 17.62 5.63
CA ILE A 168 0.86 17.14 4.37
C ILE A 168 -0.25 16.73 3.41
#